data_AF-A0A948NT79-F1
#
_entry.id   AF-A0A948NT79-F1
#
_cell.length_a   1.000
_cell.length_b   1.000
_cell.length_c   1.000
_cell.angle_alpha   90.00
_cell.angle_beta   90.00
_cell.angle_gamma   90.00
#
_symmetry.space_group_name_H-M   'P 1'
#
loop_
_entity.id
_entity.type
_entity.pdbx_description
1 polymer ?
#
loop_
_entity_poly.entity_id
_entity_poly.type
_entity_poly.pdbx_seq_one_letter_code
_entity_poly.pdbx_strand_id
1 'polypeptide(L)'
;MIMNFKKVMITDKIHLFLFNTQKDAASTFMRFEESYESPKFRGKVFSFEEFKKWYIKNSPNSQRGEIFTYYTDWTAFNVPSYVLKPFYDGKFNPLSSQEKKVLDMLKHEPHPFYIIALHKQTEDMSSVLDHEVAHGLFHLDKDYSRAVFKLLANYNVEPIKNKLRMGGGYHEETMTDEVQALIIDGNEECRNLISNDLAESLKRLYQKYLNINNASLPTIN
;
A
#
# COMPACT_ATOMS: atom_id res chain seq x y z
N MET A 1 22.83 14.52 -9.45
CA MET A 1 21.59 14.02 -10.07
C MET A 1 20.47 14.23 -9.05
N ILE A 2 19.44 15.00 -9.36
CA ILE A 2 18.36 15.31 -8.41
C ILE A 2 17.56 14.02 -8.16
N MET A 3 17.39 13.61 -6.90
CA MET A 3 16.51 12.49 -6.57
C MET A 3 15.05 12.91 -6.78
N ASN A 4 14.28 12.09 -7.50
CA ASN A 4 12.86 12.31 -7.79
C ASN A 4 11.94 11.85 -6.64
N PHE A 5 12.52 11.41 -5.52
CA PHE A 5 11.81 11.04 -4.31
C PHE A 5 12.66 11.28 -3.06
N LYS A 6 12.00 11.32 -1.90
CA LYS A 6 12.63 11.30 -0.57
C LYS A 6 12.13 10.08 0.22
N LYS A 7 13.02 9.42 0.97
CA LYS A 7 12.65 8.43 2.00
C LYS A 7 12.38 9.15 3.31
N VAL A 8 11.26 8.85 3.96
CA VAL A 8 10.86 9.30 5.29
C VAL A 8 10.59 8.06 6.12
N MET A 9 11.07 8.02 7.36
CA MET A 9 10.72 6.94 8.30
C MET A 9 9.46 7.34 9.03
N ILE A 10 8.39 6.56 8.87
CA ILE A 10 7.15 6.74 9.65
C ILE A 10 7.35 6.10 11.01
N THR A 11 7.81 4.86 11.04
CA THR A 11 8.32 4.18 12.24
C THR A 11 9.73 3.64 11.93
N ASP A 12 10.34 2.92 12.87
CA ASP A 12 11.56 2.15 12.62
C ASP A 12 11.35 1.02 11.58
N LYS A 13 10.10 0.62 11.31
CA LYS A 13 9.74 -0.49 10.40
C LYS A 13 8.83 -0.09 9.25
N ILE A 14 8.36 1.15 9.17
CA ILE A 14 7.52 1.65 8.07
C ILE A 14 8.26 2.78 7.37
N HIS A 15 8.63 2.57 6.11
CA HIS A 15 9.34 3.55 5.29
C HIS A 15 8.42 4.11 4.21
N LEU A 16 8.27 5.43 4.19
CA LEU A 16 7.54 6.16 3.18
C LEU A 16 8.50 6.72 2.11
N PHE A 17 8.22 6.45 0.85
CA PHE A 17 8.87 7.06 -0.30
C PHE A 17 7.92 8.10 -0.92
N LEU A 18 8.27 9.38 -0.77
CA LEU A 18 7.51 10.50 -1.34
C LEU A 18 8.13 10.96 -2.66
N PHE A 19 7.48 10.59 -3.75
CA PHE A 19 7.85 10.92 -5.13
C PHE A 19 7.36 12.30 -5.54
N ASN A 20 8.03 12.91 -6.52
CA ASN A 20 7.59 14.18 -7.09
C ASN A 20 6.32 14.02 -7.95
N THR A 21 6.17 12.89 -8.65
CA THR A 21 5.02 12.62 -9.53
C THR A 21 4.48 11.20 -9.33
N GLN A 22 3.18 10.99 -9.59
CA GLN A 22 2.55 9.67 -9.57
C GLN A 22 3.22 8.71 -10.55
N LYS A 23 3.56 9.20 -11.75
CA LYS A 23 4.29 8.43 -12.76
C LYS A 23 5.63 7.92 -12.25
N ASP A 24 6.38 8.73 -11.52
CA ASP A 24 7.66 8.30 -10.93
C ASP A 24 7.45 7.21 -9.88
N ALA A 25 6.45 7.34 -9.02
CA ALA A 25 6.10 6.31 -8.03
C ALA A 25 5.73 5.00 -8.72
N ALA A 26 4.76 5.06 -9.63
CA ALA A 26 4.25 3.90 -10.36
C ALA A 26 5.32 3.20 -11.19
N SER A 27 6.12 3.94 -11.97
CA SER A 27 7.21 3.35 -12.75
C SER A 27 8.31 2.73 -11.91
N THR A 28 8.50 3.20 -10.66
CA THR A 28 9.50 2.65 -9.74
C THR A 28 8.98 1.42 -9.00
N PHE A 29 7.72 1.45 -8.54
CA PHE A 29 7.17 0.43 -7.65
C PHE A 29 6.39 -0.68 -8.34
N MET A 30 6.01 -0.52 -9.61
CA MET A 30 5.21 -1.50 -10.35
C MET A 30 5.70 -2.95 -10.22
N ARG A 31 7.00 -3.22 -10.42
CA ARG A 31 7.48 -4.61 -10.33
C ARG A 31 7.48 -5.13 -8.90
N PHE A 32 7.75 -4.28 -7.91
CA PHE A 32 7.65 -4.68 -6.51
C PHE A 32 6.20 -5.04 -6.18
N GLU A 33 5.27 -4.13 -6.43
CA GLU A 33 3.83 -4.31 -6.18
C GLU A 33 3.26 -5.54 -6.88
N GLU A 34 3.50 -5.66 -8.19
CA GLU A 34 2.90 -6.73 -8.98
C GLU A 34 3.56 -8.10 -8.71
N SER A 35 4.78 -8.12 -8.17
CA SER A 35 5.34 -9.37 -7.64
C SER A 35 4.71 -9.81 -6.32
N TYR A 36 4.02 -8.90 -5.63
CA TYR A 36 3.31 -9.14 -4.38
C TYR A 36 1.82 -9.43 -4.59
N GLU A 37 1.11 -8.59 -5.36
CA GLU A 37 -0.36 -8.59 -5.40
C GLU A 37 -0.95 -9.15 -6.68
N SER A 38 -0.20 -9.09 -7.78
CA SER A 38 -0.74 -9.40 -9.10
C SER A 38 -1.31 -10.82 -9.20
N PRO A 39 -2.55 -11.02 -9.66
CA PRO A 39 -3.10 -12.38 -9.83
C PRO A 39 -2.28 -13.19 -10.85
N LYS A 40 -1.62 -12.54 -11.80
CA LYS A 40 -0.78 -13.19 -12.81
C LYS A 40 0.68 -13.31 -12.38
N PHE A 41 1.24 -12.28 -11.78
CA PHE A 41 2.68 -12.11 -11.57
C PHE A 41 3.15 -12.33 -10.13
N ARG A 42 2.25 -12.50 -9.16
CA ARG A 42 2.60 -12.79 -7.77
C ARG A 42 3.59 -13.94 -7.65
N GLY A 43 4.72 -13.68 -6.98
CA GLY A 43 5.81 -14.63 -6.76
C GLY A 43 6.62 -15.01 -8.00
N LYS A 44 6.36 -14.40 -9.17
CA LYS A 44 7.05 -14.69 -10.43
C LYS A 44 8.05 -13.60 -10.77
N VAL A 45 9.06 -13.98 -11.54
CA VAL A 45 10.00 -13.03 -12.15
C VAL A 45 9.45 -12.62 -13.51
N PHE A 46 9.45 -11.32 -13.77
CA PHE A 46 8.96 -10.75 -15.03
C PHE A 46 9.66 -9.43 -15.35
N SER A 47 9.67 -9.11 -16.63
CA SER A 47 10.13 -7.83 -17.17
C SER A 47 9.00 -6.80 -17.21
N PHE A 48 9.38 -5.53 -17.29
CA PHE A 48 8.43 -4.43 -17.48
C PHE A 48 7.56 -4.65 -18.74
N GLU A 49 8.15 -5.11 -19.84
CA GLU A 49 7.44 -5.34 -21.10
C GLU A 49 6.44 -6.50 -21.03
N GLU A 50 6.77 -7.58 -20.30
CA GLU A 50 5.83 -8.69 -20.06
C GLU A 50 4.61 -8.23 -19.26
N PHE A 51 4.85 -7.48 -18.17
CA PHE A 51 3.78 -6.91 -17.38
C PHE A 51 2.93 -5.96 -18.21
N LYS A 52 3.54 -5.00 -18.91
CA LYS A 52 2.84 -4.02 -19.75
C LYS A 52 1.94 -4.68 -20.79
N LYS A 53 2.44 -5.69 -21.51
CA LYS A 53 1.65 -6.45 -22.50
C LYS A 53 0.46 -7.15 -21.85
N TRP A 54 0.66 -7.77 -20.70
CA TRP A 54 -0.42 -8.41 -19.96
C TRP A 54 -1.44 -7.37 -19.45
N TYR A 55 -0.97 -6.27 -18.88
CA TYR A 55 -1.79 -5.19 -18.33
C TYR A 55 -2.73 -4.61 -19.39
N ILE A 56 -2.19 -4.24 -20.56
CA ILE A 56 -2.97 -3.69 -21.66
C ILE A 56 -4.13 -4.61 -22.07
N LYS A 57 -3.89 -5.92 -22.06
CA LYS A 57 -4.89 -6.92 -22.45
C LYS A 57 -5.93 -7.22 -21.36
N ASN A 58 -5.57 -7.12 -20.08
CA ASN A 58 -6.37 -7.67 -18.98
C ASN A 58 -6.89 -6.62 -17.99
N SER A 59 -6.37 -5.39 -17.97
CA SER A 59 -6.87 -4.35 -17.08
C SER A 59 -8.17 -3.75 -17.62
N PRO A 60 -9.23 -3.59 -16.78
CA PRO A 60 -10.47 -2.93 -17.17
C PRO A 60 -10.25 -1.53 -17.77
N ASN A 61 -9.26 -0.80 -17.24
CA ASN A 61 -8.93 0.56 -17.69
C ASN A 61 -8.26 0.56 -19.07
N SER A 62 -7.46 -0.46 -19.38
CA SER A 62 -6.78 -0.59 -20.68
C SER A 62 -7.64 -1.21 -21.77
N GLN A 63 -8.60 -2.07 -21.43
CA GLN A 63 -9.46 -2.75 -22.40
C GLN A 63 -10.32 -1.80 -23.25
N ARG A 64 -10.48 -0.54 -22.81
CA ARG A 64 -11.23 0.48 -23.56
C ARG A 64 -10.40 1.23 -24.62
N GLY A 65 -9.08 1.01 -24.71
CA GLY A 65 -8.25 1.77 -25.65
C GLY A 65 -6.86 1.25 -25.96
N GLU A 66 -6.48 0.03 -25.55
CA GLU A 66 -5.14 -0.54 -25.75
C GLU A 66 -3.97 0.31 -25.18
N ILE A 67 -4.28 1.23 -24.27
CA ILE A 67 -3.31 2.16 -23.67
C ILE A 67 -2.84 1.62 -22.32
N PHE A 68 -1.55 1.77 -22.04
CA PHE A 68 -0.98 1.48 -20.72
C PHE A 68 -1.26 2.63 -19.76
N THR A 69 -2.27 2.46 -18.89
CA THR A 69 -2.74 3.48 -17.95
C THR A 69 -2.17 3.34 -16.54
N TYR A 70 -1.37 2.30 -16.26
CA TYR A 70 -0.90 1.94 -14.91
C TYR A 70 -0.31 3.12 -14.12
N TYR A 71 0.34 4.06 -14.80
CA TYR A 71 0.96 5.24 -14.18
C TYR A 71 -0.02 6.22 -13.52
N THR A 72 -1.32 6.06 -13.76
CA THR A 72 -2.39 6.89 -13.20
C THR A 72 -3.44 6.08 -12.45
N ASP A 73 -3.40 4.74 -12.52
CA ASP A 73 -4.47 3.88 -11.99
C ASP A 73 -4.39 3.70 -10.47
N TRP A 74 -3.21 3.94 -9.86
CA TRP A 74 -2.95 3.68 -8.45
C TRP A 74 -2.48 4.94 -7.72
N THR A 75 -3.08 5.22 -6.56
CA THR A 75 -2.72 6.37 -5.71
C THR A 75 -1.48 6.08 -4.87
N ALA A 76 -1.35 4.84 -4.39
CA ALA A 76 -0.30 4.38 -3.48
C ALA A 76 0.23 2.99 -3.89
N PHE A 77 1.38 2.61 -3.34
CA PHE A 77 1.96 1.27 -3.48
C PHE A 77 2.44 0.77 -2.12
N ASN A 78 2.15 -0.49 -1.81
CA ASN A 78 2.40 -1.09 -0.51
C ASN A 78 3.17 -2.40 -0.62
N VAL A 79 4.43 -2.38 -0.17
CA VAL A 79 5.35 -3.50 -0.38
C VAL A 79 5.93 -3.99 0.94
N PRO A 80 5.60 -5.22 1.39
CA PRO A 80 6.31 -5.83 2.50
C PRO A 80 7.74 -6.22 2.10
N SER A 81 8.70 -5.99 2.98
CA SER A 81 10.15 -6.14 2.72
C SER A 81 10.59 -7.46 2.10
N TYR A 82 9.92 -8.59 2.40
CA TYR A 82 10.28 -9.89 1.83
C TYR A 82 10.17 -9.93 0.30
N VAL A 83 9.34 -9.06 -0.28
CA VAL A 83 9.15 -8.90 -1.73
C VAL A 83 10.42 -8.43 -2.42
N LEU A 84 11.30 -7.72 -1.70
CA LEU A 84 12.56 -7.24 -2.26
C LEU A 84 13.60 -8.34 -2.45
N LYS A 85 13.44 -9.51 -1.79
CA LYS A 85 14.46 -10.57 -1.81
C LYS A 85 14.84 -11.02 -3.23
N PRO A 86 13.91 -11.35 -4.14
CA PRO A 86 14.24 -11.72 -5.52
C PRO A 86 15.00 -10.64 -6.30
N PHE A 87 14.81 -9.35 -5.94
CA PHE A 87 15.49 -8.23 -6.59
C PHE A 87 16.93 -8.13 -6.10
N TYR A 88 17.18 -8.30 -4.80
CA TYR A 88 18.54 -8.39 -4.24
C TYR A 88 19.28 -9.64 -4.76
N ASP A 89 18.58 -10.77 -4.91
CA ASP A 89 19.13 -12.01 -5.48
C ASP A 89 19.46 -11.89 -6.99
N GLY A 90 19.19 -10.74 -7.62
CA GLY A 90 19.48 -10.49 -9.03
C GLY A 90 18.52 -11.19 -10.01
N LYS A 91 17.39 -11.72 -9.53
CA LYS A 91 16.40 -12.41 -10.40
C LYS A 91 15.67 -11.42 -11.32
N PHE A 92 15.41 -10.22 -10.84
CA PHE A 92 14.86 -9.14 -11.66
C PHE A 92 16.00 -8.35 -12.30
N ASN A 93 16.30 -8.64 -13.57
CA ASN A 93 17.42 -8.03 -14.30
C ASN A 93 17.00 -7.63 -15.73
N PRO A 94 17.36 -6.43 -16.24
CA PRO A 94 17.94 -5.32 -15.50
C PRO A 94 16.98 -4.69 -14.49
N LEU A 95 17.54 -4.22 -13.38
CA LEU A 95 16.88 -3.24 -12.52
C LEU A 95 16.97 -1.86 -13.17
N SER A 96 15.89 -1.10 -13.14
CA SER A 96 15.90 0.32 -13.46
C SER A 96 16.78 1.08 -12.47
N SER A 97 17.19 2.30 -12.86
CA SER A 97 17.97 3.17 -11.97
C SER A 97 17.22 3.54 -10.70
N GLN A 98 15.88 3.58 -10.73
CA GLN A 98 15.07 3.93 -9.56
C GLN A 98 14.88 2.74 -8.61
N GLU A 99 14.62 1.54 -9.14
CA GLU A 99 14.56 0.33 -8.31
C GLU A 99 15.89 0.10 -7.59
N LYS A 100 17.03 0.28 -8.27
CA LYS A 100 18.35 0.19 -7.64
C LYS A 100 18.49 1.17 -6.46
N LYS A 101 18.06 2.42 -6.62
CA LYS A 101 18.12 3.43 -5.55
C LYS A 101 17.24 3.05 -4.35
N VAL A 102 16.02 2.57 -4.59
CA VAL A 102 15.12 2.11 -3.53
C VAL A 102 15.76 0.96 -2.75
N LEU A 103 16.28 -0.05 -3.46
CA LEU A 103 16.99 -1.19 -2.86
C LEU A 103 18.24 -0.73 -2.08
N ASP A 104 19.05 0.18 -2.63
CA ASP A 104 20.22 0.71 -1.95
C ASP A 104 19.90 1.44 -0.64
N MET A 105 18.74 2.12 -0.57
CA MET A 105 18.27 2.81 0.63
C MET A 105 17.68 1.89 1.71
N LEU A 106 17.46 0.62 1.37
CA LEU A 106 16.78 -0.37 2.24
C LEU A 106 17.63 -1.61 2.53
N LYS A 107 18.77 -1.80 1.85
CA LYS A 107 19.61 -3.01 1.95
C LYS A 107 20.22 -3.28 3.33
N HIS A 108 20.22 -2.29 4.22
CA HIS A 108 20.78 -2.39 5.56
C HIS A 108 19.71 -2.39 6.66
N GLU A 109 18.43 -2.44 6.30
CA GLU A 109 17.36 -2.57 7.29
C GLU A 109 17.44 -3.96 7.95
N PRO A 110 17.63 -4.04 9.29
CA PRO A 110 17.99 -5.28 9.97
C PRO A 110 16.79 -6.17 10.31
N HIS A 111 15.57 -5.67 10.15
CA HIS A 111 14.34 -6.34 10.54
C HIS A 111 13.34 -6.35 9.37
N PRO A 112 12.31 -7.21 9.39
CA PRO A 112 11.18 -7.05 8.49
C PRO A 112 10.55 -5.66 8.62
N PHE A 113 10.37 -4.99 7.49
CA PHE A 113 9.78 -3.66 7.36
C PHE A 113 8.71 -3.64 6.26
N TYR A 114 8.01 -2.52 6.18
CA TYR A 114 6.97 -2.23 5.20
C TYR A 114 7.30 -0.94 4.46
N ILE A 115 6.96 -0.89 3.18
CA ILE A 115 7.27 0.22 2.29
C ILE A 115 5.97 0.79 1.76
N ILE A 116 5.81 2.09 1.89
CA ILE A 116 4.71 2.86 1.32
C ILE A 116 5.31 3.79 0.27
N ALA A 117 4.75 3.88 -0.93
CA ALA A 117 5.12 4.87 -1.92
C ALA A 117 3.92 5.73 -2.32
N LEU A 118 4.09 7.05 -2.22
CA LEU A 118 3.10 8.08 -2.55
C LEU A 118 3.77 9.19 -3.37
N HIS A 119 2.99 10.06 -3.99
CA HIS A 119 3.51 11.26 -4.65
C HIS A 119 3.05 12.54 -3.94
N LYS A 120 3.86 13.60 -3.96
CA LYS A 120 3.60 14.84 -3.20
C LYS A 120 2.28 15.55 -3.49
N GLN A 121 1.65 15.24 -4.62
CA GLN A 121 0.41 15.87 -5.07
C GLN A 121 -0.81 14.97 -4.86
N THR A 122 -0.70 13.92 -4.04
CA THR A 122 -1.84 13.06 -3.69
C THR A 122 -2.91 13.91 -3.01
N GLU A 123 -4.12 13.88 -3.56
CA GLU A 123 -5.30 14.51 -2.97
C GLU A 123 -5.61 13.82 -1.63
N ASP A 124 -6.04 14.60 -0.63
CA ASP A 124 -6.30 14.12 0.72
C ASP A 124 -5.14 13.30 1.33
N MET A 125 -3.90 13.71 1.06
CA MET A 125 -2.67 13.03 1.49
C MET A 125 -2.68 12.57 2.95
N SER A 126 -3.29 13.33 3.88
CA SER A 126 -3.38 12.89 5.28
C SER A 126 -4.24 11.64 5.45
N SER A 127 -5.39 11.58 4.77
CA SER A 127 -6.32 10.45 4.83
C SER A 127 -5.70 9.24 4.12
N VAL A 128 -5.13 9.43 2.93
CA VAL A 128 -4.41 8.38 2.20
C VAL A 128 -3.23 7.86 3.02
N LEU A 129 -2.44 8.75 3.62
CA LEU A 129 -1.32 8.30 4.44
C LEU A 129 -1.77 7.51 5.67
N ASP A 130 -2.86 7.92 6.33
CA ASP A 130 -3.44 7.15 7.43
C ASP A 130 -3.92 5.77 6.97
N HIS A 131 -4.52 5.69 5.78
CA HIS A 131 -4.91 4.42 5.14
C HIS A 131 -3.69 3.49 4.95
N GLU A 132 -2.64 3.98 4.29
CA GLU A 132 -1.45 3.16 3.98
C GLU A 132 -0.65 2.77 5.23
N VAL A 133 -0.55 3.68 6.21
CA VAL A 133 0.12 3.37 7.48
C VAL A 133 -0.67 2.35 8.28
N ALA A 134 -2.00 2.36 8.21
CA ALA A 134 -2.83 1.34 8.84
C ALA A 134 -2.53 -0.07 8.30
N HIS A 135 -2.36 -0.23 6.98
CA HIS A 135 -1.90 -1.49 6.38
C HIS A 135 -0.52 -1.90 6.89
N GLY A 136 0.44 -0.96 6.92
CA GLY A 136 1.78 -1.21 7.43
C GLY A 136 1.78 -1.71 8.88
N LEU A 137 0.99 -1.08 9.76
CA LEU A 137 0.81 -1.52 11.14
C LEU A 137 0.12 -2.89 11.20
N PHE A 138 -0.94 -3.11 10.42
CA PHE A 138 -1.67 -4.38 10.41
C PHE A 138 -0.76 -5.55 9.98
N HIS A 139 0.14 -5.31 9.04
CA HIS A 139 1.11 -6.30 8.58
C HIS A 139 2.17 -6.62 9.64
N LEU A 140 2.79 -5.58 10.21
CA LEU A 140 4.00 -5.69 11.04
C LEU A 140 3.72 -5.91 12.52
N ASP A 141 2.68 -5.28 13.07
CA ASP A 141 2.35 -5.32 14.50
C ASP A 141 1.24 -6.34 14.77
N LYS A 142 1.64 -7.51 15.25
CA LYS A 142 0.70 -8.61 15.52
C LYS A 142 -0.22 -8.33 16.71
N ASP A 143 0.12 -7.42 17.61
CA ASP A 143 -0.79 -6.97 18.67
C ASP A 143 -1.85 -6.03 18.09
N TYR A 144 -1.46 -5.10 17.21
CA TYR A 144 -2.38 -4.22 16.50
C TYR A 144 -3.39 -5.03 15.68
N SER A 145 -2.90 -5.93 14.82
CA SER A 145 -3.77 -6.77 13.98
C SER A 145 -4.76 -7.58 14.82
N ARG A 146 -4.31 -8.22 15.91
CA ARG A 146 -5.20 -8.94 16.84
C ARG A 146 -6.23 -8.02 17.50
N ALA A 147 -5.83 -6.82 17.89
CA ALA A 147 -6.74 -5.84 18.49
C ALA A 147 -7.80 -5.37 17.48
N VAL A 148 -7.44 -5.17 16.22
CA VAL A 148 -8.38 -4.86 15.12
C VAL A 148 -9.37 -6.00 14.93
N PHE A 149 -8.91 -7.25 14.78
CA PHE A 149 -9.80 -8.41 14.67
C PHE A 149 -10.79 -8.49 15.83
N LYS A 150 -10.30 -8.34 17.06
CA LYS A 150 -11.14 -8.36 18.26
C LYS A 150 -12.16 -7.23 18.28
N LEU A 151 -11.78 -6.03 17.85
CA LEU A 151 -12.69 -4.89 17.80
C LEU A 151 -13.79 -5.13 16.76
N LEU A 152 -13.41 -5.44 15.52
CA LEU A 152 -14.35 -5.59 14.41
C LEU A 152 -15.32 -6.78 14.59
N ALA A 153 -14.93 -7.80 15.34
CA ALA A 153 -15.81 -8.93 15.68
C ALA A 153 -17.08 -8.52 16.45
N ASN A 154 -17.10 -7.33 17.08
CA ASN A 154 -18.27 -6.84 17.83
C ASN A 154 -19.23 -6.01 16.97
N TYR A 155 -18.93 -5.81 15.68
CA TYR A 155 -19.70 -4.94 14.80
C TYR A 155 -20.07 -5.65 13.49
N ASN A 156 -21.18 -5.23 12.87
CA ASN A 156 -21.55 -5.70 11.55
C ASN A 156 -20.79 -4.94 10.46
N VAL A 157 -19.67 -5.50 10.00
CA VAL A 157 -18.85 -4.93 8.91
C VAL A 157 -19.13 -5.56 7.54
N GLU A 158 -20.06 -6.51 7.44
CA GLU A 158 -20.39 -7.16 6.15
C GLU A 158 -20.87 -6.19 5.06
N PRO A 159 -21.59 -5.08 5.33
CA PRO A 159 -21.91 -4.11 4.29
C PRO A 159 -20.68 -3.55 3.58
N ILE A 160 -19.60 -3.25 4.32
CA ILE A 160 -18.33 -2.78 3.74
C ILE A 160 -17.68 -3.91 2.93
N LYS A 161 -17.60 -5.13 3.50
CA LYS A 161 -17.00 -6.27 2.79
C LYS A 161 -17.71 -6.59 1.49
N ASN A 162 -19.04 -6.55 1.48
CA ASN A 162 -19.83 -6.78 0.26
C ASN A 162 -19.54 -5.73 -0.80
N LYS A 163 -19.38 -4.47 -0.40
CA LYS A 163 -18.97 -3.41 -1.33
C LYS A 163 -17.59 -3.66 -1.92
N LEU A 164 -16.61 -4.06 -1.10
CA LEU A 164 -15.26 -4.41 -1.56
C LEU A 164 -15.28 -5.60 -2.54
N ARG A 165 -16.06 -6.65 -2.23
CA ARG A 165 -16.24 -7.82 -3.12
C ARG A 165 -16.79 -7.40 -4.48
N MET A 166 -17.77 -6.50 -4.52
CA MET A 166 -18.37 -6.01 -5.76
C MET A 166 -17.45 -5.07 -6.55
N GLY A 167 -16.56 -4.33 -5.87
CA GLY A 167 -15.72 -3.29 -6.48
C GLY A 167 -14.39 -3.76 -7.07
N GLY A 168 -13.84 -4.91 -6.63
CA GLY A 168 -12.48 -5.28 -7.05
C GLY A 168 -12.04 -6.72 -6.83
N GLY A 169 -12.90 -7.61 -6.31
CA GLY A 169 -12.54 -9.03 -6.14
C GLY A 169 -11.42 -9.27 -5.12
N TYR A 170 -11.29 -8.41 -4.11
CA TYR A 170 -10.34 -8.58 -3.00
C TYR A 170 -10.47 -9.98 -2.37
N HIS A 171 -9.33 -10.59 -2.05
CA HIS A 171 -9.29 -11.91 -1.44
C HIS A 171 -9.81 -11.83 0.01
N GLU A 172 -10.55 -12.84 0.47
CA GLU A 172 -11.14 -12.84 1.84
C GLU A 172 -10.07 -12.65 2.94
N GLU A 173 -8.84 -13.10 2.68
CA GLU A 173 -7.72 -12.97 3.62
C GLU A 173 -7.24 -11.52 3.83
N THR A 174 -7.46 -10.62 2.88
CA THR A 174 -7.10 -9.19 3.00
C THR A 174 -8.28 -8.33 3.43
N MET A 175 -9.49 -8.88 3.44
CA MET A 175 -10.73 -8.15 3.66
C MET A 175 -10.76 -7.37 4.98
N THR A 176 -10.24 -7.94 6.07
CA THR A 176 -10.18 -7.24 7.36
C THR A 176 -9.19 -6.07 7.34
N ASP A 177 -8.09 -6.20 6.60
CA ASP A 177 -7.08 -5.15 6.47
C ASP A 177 -7.63 -3.95 5.69
N GLU A 178 -8.33 -4.22 4.59
CA GLU A 178 -9.04 -3.18 3.81
C GLU A 178 -10.11 -2.48 4.63
N VAL A 179 -10.95 -3.25 5.33
CA VAL A 179 -12.04 -2.69 6.15
C VAL A 179 -11.49 -1.77 7.23
N GLN A 180 -10.41 -2.14 7.92
CA GLN A 180 -9.86 -1.28 8.97
C GLN A 180 -9.27 0.02 8.39
N ALA A 181 -8.56 -0.06 7.26
CA ALA A 181 -7.97 1.10 6.61
C ALA A 181 -9.04 2.09 6.11
N LEU A 182 -10.11 1.59 5.46
CA LEU A 182 -11.26 2.37 4.97
C LEU A 182 -12.11 3.02 6.09
N ILE A 183 -12.06 2.47 7.30
CA ILE A 183 -12.74 3.10 8.45
C ILE A 183 -11.85 4.20 9.04
N ILE A 184 -10.53 4.00 9.06
CA ILE A 184 -9.55 4.97 9.58
C ILE A 184 -9.45 6.20 8.70
N ASP A 185 -9.39 6.01 7.37
CA ASP A 185 -9.26 7.09 6.39
C ASP A 185 -10.48 8.02 6.35
N GLY A 186 -11.61 7.57 6.89
CA GLY A 186 -12.87 8.31 6.93
C GLY A 186 -13.59 8.33 5.58
N ASN A 187 -13.44 7.30 4.74
CA ASN A 187 -14.15 7.16 3.49
C ASN A 187 -15.66 7.37 3.70
N GLU A 188 -16.25 8.35 3.02
CA GLU A 188 -17.64 8.77 3.24
C GLU A 188 -18.62 7.62 2.99
N GLU A 189 -18.36 6.83 1.95
CA GLU A 189 -19.21 5.71 1.61
C GLU A 189 -19.15 4.61 2.66
N CYS A 190 -17.99 4.41 3.30
CA CYS A 190 -17.84 3.48 4.42
C CYS A 190 -18.47 4.04 5.71
N ARG A 191 -18.34 5.34 5.98
CA ARG A 191 -18.92 5.99 7.17
C ARG A 191 -20.43 5.79 7.27
N ASN A 192 -21.14 5.81 6.14
CA ASN A 192 -22.59 5.59 6.10
C ASN A 192 -23.00 4.13 6.38
N LEU A 193 -22.06 3.19 6.40
CA LEU A 193 -22.30 1.76 6.57
C LEU A 193 -21.97 1.25 7.99
N ILE A 194 -21.45 2.12 8.86
CA ILE A 194 -21.00 1.75 10.21
C ILE A 194 -21.51 2.69 11.28
N SER A 195 -21.41 2.27 12.55
CA SER A 195 -21.68 3.15 13.67
C SER A 195 -20.54 4.14 13.92
N ASN A 196 -20.86 5.33 14.39
CA ASN A 196 -19.86 6.31 14.85
C ASN A 196 -18.98 5.73 15.95
N ASP A 197 -19.54 4.91 16.85
CA ASP A 197 -18.80 4.23 17.90
C ASP A 197 -17.69 3.30 17.35
N LEU A 198 -17.95 2.57 16.25
CA LEU A 198 -16.93 1.75 15.61
C LEU A 198 -15.82 2.63 15.01
N ALA A 199 -16.20 3.66 14.25
CA ALA A 199 -15.24 4.57 13.63
C ALA A 199 -14.32 5.22 14.67
N GLU A 200 -14.89 5.75 15.75
CA GLU A 200 -14.11 6.36 16.82
C GLU A 200 -13.23 5.35 17.56
N SER A 201 -13.76 4.16 17.85
CA SER A 201 -13.02 3.12 18.57
C SER A 201 -11.85 2.61 17.76
N LEU A 202 -12.02 2.42 16.45
CA LEU A 202 -10.93 2.01 15.57
C LEU A 202 -9.89 3.14 15.42
N LYS A 203 -10.33 4.40 15.26
CA LYS A 203 -9.42 5.54 15.19
C LYS A 203 -8.60 5.71 16.47
N ARG A 204 -9.22 5.55 17.66
CA ARG A 204 -8.51 5.53 18.95
C ARG A 204 -7.50 4.39 19.03
N LEU A 205 -7.86 3.20 18.54
CA LEU A 205 -6.97 2.05 18.49
C LEU A 205 -5.76 2.31 17.59
N TYR A 206 -6.00 2.78 16.36
CA TYR A 206 -4.95 3.17 15.42
C TYR A 206 -3.98 4.20 16.02
N GLN A 207 -4.51 5.28 16.61
CA GLN A 207 -3.68 6.31 17.26
C GLN A 207 -2.87 5.77 18.44
N LYS A 208 -3.43 4.86 19.24
CA LYS A 208 -2.69 4.18 20.31
C LYS A 208 -1.47 3.43 19.75
N TYR A 209 -1.63 2.72 18.64
CA TYR A 209 -0.55 1.91 18.06
C TYR A 209 0.45 2.73 17.25
N LEU A 210 0.05 3.85 16.66
CA LEU A 210 1.00 4.87 16.16
C LEU A 210 1.93 5.32 17.30
N ASN A 211 1.37 5.67 18.46
CA ASN A 211 2.17 6.11 19.61
C ASN A 211 3.10 5.02 20.15
N ILE A 212 2.60 3.77 20.28
CA ILE A 212 3.42 2.63 20.73
C ILE A 212 4.62 2.40 19.78
N ASN A 213 4.41 2.56 18.48
CA ASN A 213 5.43 2.39 17.46
C ASN A 213 6.25 3.67 17.20
N ASN A 214 6.12 4.70 18.04
CA ASN A 214 6.78 6.01 17.91
C ASN A 214 6.64 6.62 16.50
N ALA A 215 5.45 6.49 15.91
CA ALA A 215 5.21 6.92 14.55
C ALA A 215 5.31 8.45 14.41
N SER A 216 6.00 8.92 13.37
CA SER A 216 6.10 10.32 12.99
C SER A 216 5.59 10.51 11.57
N LEU A 217 4.34 10.95 11.45
CA LEU A 217 3.75 11.27 10.16
C LEU A 217 4.30 12.62 9.67
N PRO A 218 4.78 12.74 8.41
CA PRO A 218 5.24 14.00 7.86
C PRO A 218 4.13 15.05 7.89
N THR A 219 4.48 16.26 8.29
CA THR A 219 3.60 17.42 8.13
C THR A 219 3.48 17.72 6.63
N ILE A 220 2.26 17.70 6.13
CA ILE A 220 1.95 17.97 4.72
C ILE A 220 1.67 19.47 4.64
N ASN A 221 2.60 20.23 4.06
CA ASN A 221 2.42 21.64 3.70
C ASN A 221 2.13 21.75 2.21
#